data_AF-A0A1G9F0C8-F1
#
_entry.id   AF-A0A1G9F0C8-F1
#
_cell.length_a   1.000
_cell.length_b   1.000
_cell.length_c   1.000
_cell.angle_alpha   90.00
_cell.angle_beta   90.00
_cell.angle_gamma   90.00
#
_symmetry.space_group_name_H-M   'P 1'
#
loop_
_entity.id
_entity.type
_entity.pdbx_description
1 polymer ?
#
loop_
_entity_poly.entity_id
_entity_poly.type
_entity_poly.pdbx_seq_one_letter_code
_entity_poly.pdbx_strand_id
1 'polypeptide(L)'
;MENAKNWINSVMPHSSLTAIDDDGRRHYKFKEFNIICKENKVITVSYYKDASRELADEIQEIVSKRVDKQLKPLKREYRTKAIKMHEAEIKRLKSYNPKSIETISGEIEQLKDEVSILKHKIDDFEALTHRFKHYGRLVE
;
A
#
# COMPACT_ATOMS: atom_id res chain seq x y z
N MET A 1 33.82 18.47 -7.46
CA MET A 1 34.27 17.21 -6.84
C MET A 1 35.20 17.45 -5.65
N GLU A 2 36.08 18.45 -5.69
CA GLU A 2 36.95 18.87 -4.56
C GLU A 2 36.20 18.98 -3.22
N ASN A 3 35.05 19.67 -3.22
CA ASN A 3 34.26 19.90 -2.01
C ASN A 3 33.76 18.61 -1.35
N ALA A 4 33.40 17.58 -2.15
CA ALA A 4 32.92 16.31 -1.63
C ALA A 4 34.06 15.48 -1.02
N LYS A 5 35.26 15.52 -1.62
CA LYS A 5 36.46 14.87 -1.07
C LYS A 5 36.90 15.52 0.23
N ASN A 6 36.92 16.85 0.27
CA ASN A 6 37.29 17.61 1.46
C ASN A 6 36.30 17.36 2.61
N TRP A 7 35.01 17.24 2.30
CA TRP A 7 34.00 16.88 3.28
C TRP A 7 34.19 15.45 3.81
N ILE A 8 34.35 14.45 2.93
CA ILE A 8 34.61 13.06 3.36
C ILE A 8 35.83 12.98 4.29
N ASN A 9 36.93 13.63 3.92
CA ASN A 9 38.16 13.61 4.71
C ASN A 9 37.98 14.27 6.08
N SER A 10 37.10 15.27 6.21
CA SER A 10 36.83 15.91 7.49
C SER A 10 35.88 15.10 8.38
N VAL A 11 34.95 14.32 7.80
CA VAL A 11 33.96 13.56 8.58
C VAL A 11 34.41 12.14 8.94
N MET A 12 35.24 11.49 8.12
CA MET A 12 35.67 10.10 8.34
C MET A 12 36.37 9.87 9.68
N PRO A 13 37.29 10.74 10.16
CA PRO A 13 37.93 10.60 11.47
C PRO A 13 36.95 10.66 12.65
N HIS A 14 35.79 11.25 12.44
CA HIS A 14 34.75 11.45 13.46
C HIS A 14 33.55 10.50 13.26
N SER A 15 33.64 9.59 12.31
CA SER A 15 32.59 8.62 12.00
C SER A 15 32.78 7.33 12.82
N SER A 16 31.67 6.70 13.17
CA SER A 16 31.66 5.44 13.92
C SER A 16 31.36 4.27 13.00
N LEU A 17 32.18 3.22 13.02
CA LEU A 17 31.89 1.98 12.29
C LEU A 17 30.66 1.30 12.90
N THR A 18 29.65 0.98 12.08
CA THR A 18 28.39 0.38 12.51
C THR A 18 28.18 -1.05 12.02
N ALA A 19 28.72 -1.40 10.85
CA ALA A 19 28.60 -2.74 10.28
C ALA A 19 29.73 -3.07 9.29
N ILE A 20 29.93 -4.36 9.07
CA ILE A 20 30.79 -4.90 8.02
C ILE A 20 29.99 -5.98 7.28
N ASP A 21 29.85 -5.85 5.96
CA ASP A 21 29.17 -6.83 5.10
C ASP A 21 30.10 -8.02 4.77
N ASP A 22 29.53 -9.16 4.40
CA ASP A 22 30.29 -10.36 3.99
C ASP A 22 31.21 -10.11 2.77
N ASP A 23 30.90 -9.10 1.95
CA ASP A 23 31.72 -8.71 0.80
C ASP A 23 32.86 -7.73 1.14
N GLY A 24 33.03 -7.41 2.43
CA GLY A 24 34.08 -6.54 2.97
C GLY A 24 33.76 -5.05 2.96
N ARG A 25 32.52 -4.64 2.65
CA ARG A 25 32.09 -3.24 2.81
C ARG A 25 31.97 -2.87 4.29
N ARG A 26 32.38 -1.66 4.62
CA ARG A 26 32.34 -1.08 5.96
C ARG A 26 31.36 0.08 5.97
N HIS A 27 30.45 0.09 6.93
CA HIS A 27 29.43 1.12 7.11
C HIS A 27 29.85 2.03 8.26
N TYR A 28 29.95 3.33 7.98
CA TYR A 28 30.32 4.36 8.94
C TYR A 28 29.17 5.34 9.13
N LYS A 29 28.82 5.63 10.38
CA LYS A 29 27.82 6.63 10.73
C LYS A 29 28.50 7.94 11.14
N PHE A 30 28.06 9.05 10.54
CA PHE A 30 28.43 10.39 10.96
C PHE A 30 27.20 11.30 10.94
N LYS A 31 26.74 11.76 12.10
CA LYS A 31 25.48 12.50 12.25
C LYS A 31 24.31 11.75 11.57
N GLU A 32 23.68 12.39 10.60
CA GLU A 32 22.58 11.89 9.78
C GLU A 32 23.06 11.16 8.52
N PHE A 33 24.35 10.88 8.36
CA PHE A 33 24.88 10.22 7.17
C PHE A 33 25.35 8.79 7.48
N ASN A 34 25.05 7.89 6.54
CA ASN A 34 25.69 6.59 6.38
C ASN A 34 26.71 6.67 5.23
N ILE A 35 27.95 6.29 5.51
CA ILE A 35 29.08 6.32 4.57
C ILE A 35 29.54 4.88 4.38
N ILE A 36 29.41 4.37 3.17
CA ILE A 36 29.78 3.00 2.81
C ILE A 36 31.13 3.04 2.10
N CYS A 37 32.10 2.32 2.65
CA CYS A 37 33.45 2.21 2.12
C CYS A 37 33.79 0.76 1.79
N LYS A 38 34.60 0.55 0.76
CA LYS A 38 35.29 -0.73 0.53
C LYS A 38 36.75 -0.42 0.30
N GLU A 39 37.61 -1.06 1.08
CA GLU A 39 39.04 -0.73 1.14
C GLU A 39 39.23 0.79 1.38
N ASN A 40 39.89 1.50 0.46
CA ASN A 40 40.16 2.93 0.54
C ASN A 40 39.22 3.78 -0.33
N LYS A 41 38.08 3.23 -0.78
CA LYS A 41 37.12 3.92 -1.65
C LYS A 41 35.78 4.12 -0.94
N VAL A 42 35.28 5.34 -0.97
CA VAL A 42 33.89 5.64 -0.64
C VAL A 42 33.02 5.19 -1.83
N ILE A 43 32.09 4.27 -1.56
CA ILE A 43 31.13 3.77 -2.54
C ILE A 43 29.88 4.63 -2.53
N THR A 44 29.37 4.97 -1.34
CA THR A 44 28.09 5.67 -1.20
C THR A 44 28.07 6.53 0.05
N VAL A 45 27.42 7.68 -0.04
CA VAL A 45 27.02 8.52 1.10
C VAL A 45 25.52 8.68 1.01
N SER A 46 24.79 8.30 2.04
CA SER A 46 23.33 8.42 2.11
C SER A 46 22.89 8.96 3.47
N TYR A 47 21.64 9.41 3.56
CA TYR A 47 21.05 9.80 4.85
C TYR A 47 20.64 8.57 5.69
N TYR A 48 20.81 8.68 7.00
CA TYR A 48 20.53 7.68 8.01
C TYR A 48 19.04 7.73 8.35
N LYS A 49 18.25 6.84 7.73
CA LYS A 49 16.88 6.36 8.02
C LYS A 49 15.75 7.30 8.53
N ASP A 50 15.98 8.47 9.14
CA ASP A 50 14.91 9.30 9.70
C ASP A 50 14.13 10.08 8.63
N ALA A 51 14.81 10.62 7.62
CA ALA A 51 14.14 11.24 6.47
C ALA A 51 13.33 10.24 5.62
N SER A 52 13.65 8.94 5.69
CA SER A 52 12.90 7.90 4.99
C SER A 52 11.58 7.53 5.67
N ARG A 53 11.46 7.79 6.98
CA ARG A 53 10.26 7.44 7.75
C ARG A 53 9.16 8.46 7.56
N GLU A 54 9.47 9.75 7.68
CA GLU A 54 8.49 10.82 7.44
C GLU A 54 7.91 10.73 6.01
N LEU A 55 8.78 10.49 5.03
CA LEU A 55 8.35 10.28 3.64
C LEU A 55 7.50 9.00 3.49
N ALA A 56 7.85 7.90 4.17
CA ALA A 56 7.08 6.67 4.14
C ALA A 56 5.69 6.84 4.77
N ASP A 57 5.60 7.55 5.90
CA ASP A 57 4.35 7.88 6.57
C ASP A 57 3.47 8.80 5.70
N GLU A 58 4.06 9.80 5.06
CA GLU A 58 3.37 10.70 4.12
C GLU A 58 2.83 9.94 2.90
N ILE A 59 3.65 9.07 2.29
CA ILE A 59 3.22 8.21 1.18
C ILE A 59 2.08 7.29 1.63
N GLN A 60 2.21 6.67 2.80
CA GLN A 60 1.19 5.79 3.36
C GLN A 60 -0.13 6.55 3.57
N GLU A 61 -0.08 7.78 4.08
CA GLU A 61 -1.26 8.62 4.29
C GLU A 61 -1.92 9.00 2.95
N ILE A 62 -1.15 9.44 1.97
CA ILE A 62 -1.65 9.79 0.63
C ILE A 62 -2.31 8.60 -0.04
N VAL A 63 -1.66 7.43 -0.01
CA VAL A 63 -2.19 6.20 -0.59
C VAL A 63 -3.46 5.78 0.14
N SER A 64 -3.47 5.77 1.47
CA SER A 64 -4.64 5.37 2.27
C SER A 64 -5.84 6.28 1.99
N LYS A 65 -5.64 7.60 1.98
CA LYS A 65 -6.69 8.58 1.65
C LYS A 65 -7.26 8.36 0.24
N ARG A 66 -6.40 8.08 -0.74
CA ARG A 66 -6.80 7.87 -2.13
C ARG A 66 -7.58 6.57 -2.29
N VAL A 67 -7.14 5.49 -1.64
CA VAL A 67 -7.83 4.21 -1.63
C VAL A 67 -9.20 4.34 -0.95
N ASP A 68 -9.27 4.97 0.22
CA ASP A 68 -10.54 5.17 0.94
C ASP A 68 -11.55 5.99 0.12
N LYS A 69 -11.07 7.00 -0.62
CA LYS A 69 -11.90 7.81 -1.51
C LYS A 69 -12.54 6.98 -2.62
N GLN A 70 -11.84 5.94 -3.12
CA GLN A 70 -12.38 5.02 -4.12
C GLN A 70 -13.20 3.88 -3.52
N LEU A 71 -12.82 3.40 -2.33
CA LEU A 71 -13.47 2.27 -1.67
C LEU A 71 -14.85 2.62 -1.11
N LYS A 72 -15.01 3.83 -0.54
CA LYS A 72 -16.28 4.30 0.02
C LYS A 72 -17.45 4.24 -0.98
N PRO A 73 -17.36 4.81 -2.20
CA PRO A 73 -18.46 4.74 -3.17
C PRO A 73 -18.74 3.30 -3.60
N LEU A 74 -17.70 2.46 -3.81
CA LEU A 74 -17.87 1.05 -4.17
C LEU A 74 -18.63 0.26 -3.09
N LYS A 75 -18.27 0.44 -1.81
CA LYS A 75 -18.98 -0.19 -0.69
C LYS A 75 -20.44 0.28 -0.60
N ARG A 76 -20.71 1.54 -0.90
CA ARG A 76 -22.08 2.07 -0.94
C ARG A 76 -22.88 1.44 -2.07
N GLU A 77 -22.31 1.38 -3.27
CA GLU A 77 -22.94 0.77 -4.44
C GLU A 77 -23.21 -0.73 -4.21
N TYR A 78 -22.23 -1.46 -3.68
CA TYR A 78 -22.36 -2.86 -3.31
C TYR A 78 -23.55 -3.09 -2.38
N ARG A 79 -23.68 -2.29 -1.31
CA ARG A 79 -24.81 -2.39 -0.37
C ARG A 79 -26.14 -2.12 -1.06
N THR A 80 -26.21 -1.08 -1.89
CA THR A 80 -27.43 -0.74 -2.63
C THR A 80 -27.85 -1.88 -3.56
N LYS A 81 -26.91 -2.48 -4.31
CA LYS A 81 -27.22 -3.59 -5.22
C LYS A 81 -27.59 -4.86 -4.48
N ALA A 82 -26.89 -5.18 -3.39
CA ALA A 82 -27.22 -6.33 -2.54
C ALA A 82 -28.62 -6.21 -1.92
N ILE A 83 -29.01 -5.01 -1.46
CA ILE A 83 -30.38 -4.76 -0.97
C ILE A 83 -31.40 -5.00 -2.08
N LYS A 84 -31.20 -4.42 -3.27
CA LYS A 84 -32.09 -4.62 -4.42
C LYS A 84 -32.22 -6.10 -4.82
N MET A 85 -31.13 -6.84 -4.78
CA MET A 85 -31.12 -8.28 -5.06
C MET A 85 -32.00 -9.03 -4.06
N HIS A 86 -31.87 -8.73 -2.77
CA HIS A 86 -32.72 -9.34 -1.74
C HIS A 86 -34.19 -8.92 -1.84
N GLU A 87 -34.47 -7.66 -2.18
CA GLU A 87 -35.83 -7.19 -2.46
C GLU A 87 -36.46 -7.94 -3.65
N ALA A 88 -35.68 -8.17 -4.71
CA ALA A 88 -36.11 -8.97 -5.86
C ALA A 88 -36.37 -10.44 -5.46
N GLU A 89 -35.51 -11.04 -4.63
CA GLU A 89 -35.72 -12.41 -4.11
C GLU A 89 -37.03 -12.50 -3.31
N ILE A 90 -37.30 -11.52 -2.45
CA ILE A 90 -38.57 -11.44 -1.69
C ILE A 90 -39.75 -11.31 -2.65
N LYS A 91 -39.64 -10.48 -3.69
CA LYS A 91 -40.70 -10.30 -4.70
C LYS A 91 -40.96 -11.58 -5.48
N ARG A 92 -39.90 -12.33 -5.83
CA ARG A 92 -39.99 -13.63 -6.50
C ARG A 92 -40.76 -14.63 -5.62
N LEU A 93 -40.40 -14.73 -4.34
CA LEU A 93 -41.07 -15.63 -3.38
C LEU A 93 -42.55 -15.30 -3.16
N LYS A 94 -42.95 -14.04 -3.33
CA LYS A 94 -44.34 -13.58 -3.22
C LYS A 94 -45.12 -13.70 -4.52
N SER A 95 -44.47 -14.02 -5.64
CA SER A 95 -45.11 -14.09 -6.95
C SER A 95 -45.63 -15.49 -7.22
N TYR A 96 -46.86 -15.59 -7.73
CA TYR A 96 -47.47 -16.85 -8.16
C TYR A 96 -47.56 -16.96 -9.68
N ASN A 97 -47.23 -15.90 -10.42
CA ASN A 97 -47.28 -15.88 -11.88
C ASN A 97 -45.93 -16.38 -12.44
N PRO A 98 -45.90 -17.50 -13.20
CA PRO A 98 -44.67 -18.05 -13.75
C PRO A 98 -43.86 -17.06 -14.59
N LYS A 99 -44.53 -16.23 -15.41
CA LYS A 99 -43.85 -15.22 -16.23
C LYS A 99 -43.17 -14.15 -15.39
N SER A 100 -43.82 -13.73 -14.30
CA SER A 100 -43.24 -12.75 -13.37
C SER A 100 -42.07 -13.36 -12.60
N ILE A 101 -42.16 -14.63 -12.21
CA ILE A 101 -41.06 -15.34 -11.56
C ILE A 101 -39.83 -15.41 -12.47
N GLU A 102 -40.03 -15.72 -13.75
CA GLU A 102 -38.95 -15.78 -14.74
C GLU A 102 -38.27 -14.42 -14.93
N THR A 103 -39.04 -13.36 -15.12
CA THR A 103 -38.50 -11.99 -15.22
C THR A 103 -37.70 -11.60 -13.97
N ILE A 104 -38.26 -11.82 -12.77
CA ILE A 104 -37.58 -11.46 -11.52
C ILE A 104 -36.32 -12.33 -11.32
N SER A 105 -36.33 -13.59 -11.76
CA SER A 105 -35.14 -14.46 -11.68
C SER A 105 -33.99 -13.92 -12.54
N GLY A 106 -34.28 -13.43 -13.74
CA GLY A 106 -33.28 -12.76 -14.58
C GLY A 106 -32.73 -11.47 -13.96
N GLU A 107 -33.59 -10.68 -13.31
CA GLU A 107 -33.15 -9.48 -12.55
C GLU A 107 -32.21 -9.86 -11.39
N ILE A 108 -32.51 -10.95 -10.67
CA ILE A 108 -31.67 -11.45 -9.58
C ILE A 108 -30.30 -11.90 -10.10
N GLU A 109 -30.24 -12.63 -11.22
CA GLU A 109 -28.97 -13.08 -11.81
C GLU A 109 -28.09 -11.89 -12.21
N GLN A 110 -28.66 -10.89 -12.88
CA GLN A 110 -27.92 -9.67 -13.22
C GLN A 110 -27.37 -8.96 -11.98
N LEU A 111 -28.20 -8.77 -10.95
CA LEU A 111 -27.77 -8.13 -9.70
C LEU A 111 -26.70 -8.94 -8.98
N LYS A 112 -26.77 -10.27 -9.03
CA LYS A 112 -25.79 -11.17 -8.42
C LYS A 112 -24.42 -11.02 -9.09
N ASP A 113 -24.38 -10.96 -10.41
CA ASP A 113 -23.15 -10.75 -11.18
C ASP A 113 -22.52 -9.38 -10.85
N GLU A 114 -23.35 -8.32 -10.82
CA GLU A 114 -22.89 -6.98 -10.47
C GLU A 114 -22.34 -6.89 -9.04
N VAL A 115 -23.02 -7.53 -8.08
CA VAL A 115 -22.59 -7.61 -6.68
C VAL A 115 -21.26 -8.37 -6.56
N SER A 116 -21.09 -9.46 -7.31
CA SER A 116 -19.84 -10.23 -7.36
C SER A 116 -18.67 -9.40 -7.89
N ILE A 117 -18.87 -8.66 -9.00
CA ILE A 117 -17.85 -7.77 -9.56
C ILE A 117 -17.45 -6.68 -8.56
N LEU A 118 -18.43 -6.06 -7.89
CA LEU A 118 -18.15 -5.04 -6.87
C LEU A 118 -17.42 -5.63 -5.66
N LYS A 119 -17.78 -6.84 -5.24
CA LYS A 119 -17.10 -7.56 -4.16
C LYS A 119 -15.62 -7.77 -4.48
N HIS A 120 -15.31 -8.31 -5.65
CA HIS A 120 -13.92 -8.50 -6.10
C HIS A 120 -13.12 -7.20 -6.12
N LYS A 121 -13.69 -6.11 -6.66
CA LYS A 121 -13.03 -4.80 -6.65
C LYS A 121 -12.76 -4.30 -5.23
N ILE A 122 -13.73 -4.45 -4.32
CA ILE A 122 -13.57 -4.08 -2.91
C ILE A 122 -12.43 -4.88 -2.27
N ASP A 123 -12.39 -6.19 -2.49
CA ASP A 123 -11.39 -7.09 -1.92
C ASP A 123 -9.97 -6.74 -2.45
N ASP A 124 -9.83 -6.40 -3.74
CA ASP A 124 -8.57 -5.94 -4.35
C ASP A 124 -8.05 -4.65 -3.70
N PHE A 125 -8.94 -3.67 -3.47
CA PHE A 125 -8.60 -2.42 -2.80
C PHE A 125 -8.20 -2.65 -1.33
N GLU A 126 -8.92 -3.52 -0.61
CA GLU A 126 -8.60 -3.86 0.77
C GLU A 126 -7.25 -4.58 0.89
N ALA A 127 -6.95 -5.49 -0.03
CA ALA A 127 -5.65 -6.16 -0.11
C ALA A 127 -4.51 -5.16 -0.39
N LEU A 128 -4.74 -4.16 -1.24
CA LEU A 128 -3.79 -3.08 -1.48
C LEU A 128 -3.56 -2.26 -0.20
N THR A 129 -4.61 -1.83 0.50
CA THR A 129 -4.48 -1.14 1.79
C THR A 129 -3.70 -1.97 2.81
N HIS A 130 -3.97 -3.28 2.90
CA HIS A 130 -3.27 -4.16 3.83
C HIS A 130 -1.77 -4.25 3.53
N ARG A 131 -1.38 -4.35 2.25
CA ARG A 131 0.03 -4.34 1.82
C ARG A 131 0.75 -3.05 2.22
N PHE A 132 0.13 -1.89 1.99
CA PHE A 132 0.73 -0.60 2.34
C PHE A 132 0.86 -0.39 3.85
N LYS A 133 -0.13 -0.85 4.65
CA LYS A 133 -0.03 -0.83 6.12
C LYS A 133 1.09 -1.72 6.65
N HIS A 134 1.39 -2.83 5.97
CA HIS A 134 2.49 -3.72 6.35
C HIS A 134 3.87 -3.19 5.93
N TYR A 135 3.96 -2.45 4.83
CA TYR A 135 5.21 -1.84 4.38
C TYR A 135 5.77 -0.87 5.42
N GLY A 136 4.92 -0.07 6.09
CA GLY A 136 5.33 0.82 7.18
C GLY A 136 5.92 0.08 8.39
N ARG A 137 5.54 -1.18 8.64
CA ARG A 137 6.07 -2.01 9.75
C ARG A 137 7.40 -2.70 9.42
N LEU A 138 7.70 -2.95 8.14
CA LEU A 138 8.94 -3.62 7.73
C LEU A 138 10.16 -2.68 7.70
N VAL A 139 9.94 -1.37 7.89
CA VAL A 139 11.01 -0.36 7.97
C VAL A 139 11.56 -0.21 9.40
N GLU A 140 10.88 -0.79 10.41
CA GLU A 140 11.32 -0.94 11.81
C GLU A 140 12.63 -1.74 11.91
#